data_AF-C0XMG7-F1
#
_entry.id   AF-C0XMG7-F1
#
_cell.length_a   1.000
_cell.length_b   1.000
_cell.length_c   1.000
_cell.angle_alpha   90.00
_cell.angle_beta   90.00
_cell.angle_gamma   90.00
#
_symmetry.space_group_name_H-M   'P 1'
#
loop_
_entity.id
_entity.type
_entity.pdbx_description
1 polymer ?
#
loop_
_entity_poly.entity_id
_entity_poly.type
_entity_poly.pdbx_seq_one_letter_code
_entity_poly.pdbx_strand_id
1 'polypeptide(L)' 'MIKEIRAGITWINCYNPTFNEAPWGGYKMSGIGRELGEDGLLEYQETKQININLNPGPVGWYEH' A
#
# COMPACT_ATOMS: atom_id res chain seq x y z
N MET A 1 5.76 3.56 -24.84
CA MET A 1 4.46 2.87 -24.99
C MET A 1 3.96 2.30 -23.67
N ILE A 2 4.59 1.28 -23.06
CA ILE A 2 4.06 0.68 -21.81
C ILE A 2 3.88 1.68 -20.66
N LYS A 3 4.84 2.60 -20.47
CA LYS A 3 4.76 3.62 -19.43
C LYS A 3 3.58 4.60 -19.60
N GLU A 4 3.05 4.73 -20.82
CA GLU A 4 1.91 5.61 -21.13
C GLU A 4 0.56 4.92 -20.91
N ILE A 5 0.56 3.58 -20.78
CA ILE A 5 -0.68 2.82 -20.60
C ILE A 5 -1.15 2.96 -19.14
N ARG A 6 -2.34 3.52 -18.97
CA ARG A 6 -2.98 3.68 -17.66
C ARG A 6 -3.76 2.41 -17.28
N ALA A 7 -3.03 1.35 -16.98
CA ALA A 7 -3.52 0.05 -16.50
C ALA A 7 -2.68 -0.41 -15.29
N GLY A 8 -3.24 -1.27 -14.44
CA GLY A 8 -2.48 -1.80 -13.31
C GLY A 8 -1.51 -2.94 -13.71
N ILE A 9 -1.78 -3.63 -14.81
CA ILE A 9 -0.95 -4.73 -15.33
C ILE A 9 -0.85 -4.59 -16.85
N THR A 10 0.35 -4.81 -17.39
CA THR A 10 0.61 -4.88 -18.83
C THR A 10 1.56 -6.04 -19.11
N TRP A 11 1.28 -6.83 -20.15
CA TRP A 11 2.15 -7.91 -20.62
C TRP A 11 2.86 -7.51 -21.92
N ILE A 12 4.10 -7.99 -22.11
CA ILE A 12 4.87 -7.84 -23.35
C ILE A 12 5.05 -9.23 -23.95
N ASN A 13 4.61 -9.42 -25.20
CA ASN A 13 4.74 -10.69 -25.95
C ASN A 13 4.07 -11.92 -25.29
N CYS A 14 3.21 -11.71 -24.30
CA CYS A 14 2.36 -12.74 -23.70
C CYS A 14 1.03 -12.11 -23.25
N TYR A 15 0.10 -12.95 -22.80
CA TYR A 15 -1.19 -12.48 -22.29
C TYR A 15 -1.68 -13.45 -21.21
N ASN A 16 -2.13 -12.90 -20.08
CA ASN A 16 -2.79 -13.61 -18.96
C ASN A 16 -1.96 -14.27 -17.83
N PRO A 17 -0.61 -14.35 -17.83
CA PRO A 17 0.10 -14.84 -16.64
C PRO A 17 -0.21 -14.00 -15.40
N THR A 18 -0.47 -14.68 -14.29
CA THR A 18 -0.62 -14.11 -12.95
C THR A 18 0.30 -14.87 -12.00
N PHE A 19 0.89 -14.14 -11.06
CA PHE A 19 1.90 -14.66 -10.13
C PHE A 19 1.54 -14.17 -8.73
N ASN A 20 1.67 -15.03 -7.72
CA ASN A 20 1.29 -14.69 -6.35
C ASN A 20 2.17 -13.60 -5.75
N GLU A 21 3.38 -13.44 -6.28
CA GLU A 21 4.40 -12.52 -5.80
C GLU A 21 4.20 -11.08 -6.28
N ALA A 22 3.41 -10.86 -7.34
CA ALA A 22 3.23 -9.55 -7.96
C ALA A 22 1.83 -8.99 -7.69
N PRO A 23 1.66 -7.68 -7.47
CA PRO A 23 0.37 -7.09 -7.18
C PRO A 23 -0.58 -7.17 -8.38
N TRP A 24 -1.82 -7.54 -8.12
CA TRP A 24 -2.90 -7.60 -9.09
C TRP A 24 -3.95 -6.55 -8.78
N GLY A 25 -4.25 -5.67 -9.74
CA GLY A 25 -5.34 -4.72 -9.58
C GLY A 25 -5.45 -3.71 -10.70
N GLY A 26 -6.50 -2.91 -10.63
CA GLY A 26 -6.95 -2.07 -11.73
C GLY A 26 -6.45 -0.62 -11.71
N TYR A 27 -6.94 0.13 -12.68
CA TYR A 27 -6.79 1.57 -12.77
C TYR A 27 -8.12 2.17 -13.22
N LYS A 28 -8.47 3.41 -12.80
CA LYS A 28 -9.80 4.03 -13.01
C LYS A 28 -10.94 3.19 -12.39
N MET A 29 -12.00 2.90 -13.16
CA MET A 29 -13.21 2.23 -12.69
C MET A 29 -13.05 0.72 -12.50
N SER A 30 -11.85 0.18 -12.73
CA SER A 30 -11.58 -1.25 -12.57
C SER A 30 -11.40 -1.69 -11.11
N GLY A 31 -11.46 -0.76 -10.14
CA GLY A 31 -11.41 -1.06 -8.71
C GLY A 31 -10.49 -0.13 -7.92
N ILE A 32 -10.40 -0.40 -6.61
CA ILE A 32 -9.55 0.30 -5.64
C ILE A 32 -8.71 -0.76 -4.92
N GLY A 33 -7.46 -0.43 -4.57
CA GLY A 33 -6.54 -1.34 -3.91
C GLY A 33 -5.80 -2.30 -4.85
N ARG A 34 -5.10 -3.26 -4.25
CA ARG A 34 -4.35 -4.34 -4.93
C ARG A 34 -4.54 -5.64 -4.15
N GLU A 35 -4.58 -6.76 -4.86
CA GLU A 35 -4.52 -8.11 -4.30
C GLU A 35 -3.19 -8.78 -4.69
N LEU A 36 -2.91 -9.96 -4.14
CA LEU A 36 -1.64 -10.69 -4.29
C LEU A 36 -0.42 -9.89 -3.77
N GLY A 37 0.75 -10.52 -3.77
CA GLY A 37 2.00 -9.91 -3.30
C GLY A 37 1.92 -9.38 -1.87
N GLU A 38 2.84 -8.49 -1.55
CA GLU A 38 2.83 -7.79 -0.24
C GLU A 38 1.68 -6.78 -0.17
N ASP A 39 1.34 -6.11 -1.29
CA ASP A 39 0.24 -5.14 -1.33
C ASP A 39 -1.09 -5.76 -0.89
N GLY A 40 -1.43 -6.94 -1.40
CA GLY A 40 -2.65 -7.65 -1.02
C GLY A 40 -2.65 -8.13 0.43
N LEU A 41 -1.48 -8.45 1.00
CA LEU A 41 -1.39 -8.79 2.43
C LEU A 41 -1.62 -7.55 3.31
N LEU A 42 -1.11 -6.40 2.90
CA LEU A 42 -1.25 -5.14 3.64
C LEU A 42 -2.71 -4.65 3.71
N GLU A 43 -3.54 -4.96 2.72
CA GLU A 43 -4.99 -4.64 2.75
C GLU A 43 -5.74 -5.32 3.91
N TYR A 44 -5.19 -6.41 4.49
CA TYR A 44 -5.74 -7.09 5.67
C TYR A 44 -5.08 -6.69 6.99
N GLN A 45 -4.20 -5.68 6.98
CA GLN A 45 -3.50 -5.20 8.15
C GLN A 45 -3.91 -3.76 8.48
N GLU A 46 -3.78 -3.39 9.75
CA GLU A 46 -4.00 -2.01 10.22
C GLU A 46 -2.72 -1.49 10.87
N THR A 47 -2.22 -0.36 10.39
CA THR A 47 -1.06 0.28 11.01
C THR A 47 -1.48 0.99 12.30
N LYS A 48 -0.82 0.65 13.41
CA LYS A 48 -1.02 1.28 14.71
C LYS A 48 0.27 1.94 15.19
N GLN A 49 0.24 3.26 15.37
CA GLN A 49 1.34 4.00 15.96
C GLN A 49 1.25 3.96 17.50
N ILE A 50 2.34 3.56 18.15
CA ILE A 50 2.47 3.55 19.61
C ILE A 50 3.67 4.41 19.98
N ASN A 51 3.44 5.43 20.81
CA ASN A 51 4.51 6.29 21.31
C ASN A 51 4.64 6.07 22.82
N ILE A 52 5.84 5.77 23.29
CA ILE A 52 6.12 5.53 24.70
C ILE A 52 7.11 6.59 25.17
N ASN A 53 6.70 7.40 26.16
CA ASN A 53 7.61 8.31 26.84
C ASN A 53 8.33 7.56 27.96
N LEU A 54 9.64 7.31 27.79
CA LEU A 54 10.46 6.62 28.79
C LEU A 54 10.87 7.51 29.97
N ASN A 55 10.69 8.82 29.87
CA ASN A 55 10.94 9.79 30.94
C ASN A 55 9.80 10.81 31.02
N PRO A 56 8.66 10.45 31.64
CA PRO A 56 7.53 11.35 31.77
C PRO A 56 7.93 12.59 32.58
N GLY A 57 7.54 13.76 32.09
CA GLY A 57 7.83 15.05 32.72
C GLY A 57 6.81 16.10 32.31
N PRO A 58 6.80 17.26 32.97
CA PRO A 58 5.93 18.36 32.60
C PRO A 58 6.20 18.75 31.14
N VAL A 59 5.12 18.86 30.36
CA VAL A 59 5.19 19.28 28.95
C VAL A 59 5.72 20.72 28.83
N GLY A 60 5.59 21.53 29.89
CA GLY A 60 6.14 22.89 29.95
C GLY A 60 5.40 23.91 29.08
N TRP A 61 4.15 23.63 28.71
CA TRP A 61 3.37 24.48 27.79
C TRP A 61 2.94 25.81 28.41
N TYR A 62 2.75 25.87 29.73
CA TYR A 62 2.40 27.10 30.45
C TYR A 62 3.41 27.36 31.58
N GLU A 63 3.71 28.62 31.84
CA GLU A 63 4.38 29.04 33.07
C GLU A 63 3.33 29.03 34.17
N HIS A 64 3.51 28.13 35.17
CA HIS A 64 2.92 28.02 36.53
C HIS A 64 2.49 26.58 36.86
#